data_AF-A0A522UNL6-F1
#
_entry.id   AF-A0A522UNL6-F1
#
_cell.length_a   1.000
_cell.length_b   1.000
_cell.length_c   1.000
_cell.angle_alpha   90.00
_cell.angle_beta   90.00
_cell.angle_gamma   90.00
#
_symmetry.space_group_name_H-M   'P 1'
#
loop_
_entity.id
_entity.type
_entity.pdbx_description
1 polymer ?
#
loop_
_entity_poly.entity_id
_entity_poly.type
_entity_poly.pdbx_seq_one_letter_code
_entity_poly.pdbx_strand_id
1 'polypeptide(L)' 'PRCGPGVFLGEHKNRLSCGKCGYTEFKK' A
#
# COMPACT_ATOMS: atom_id res chain seq x y z
N PRO A 1 -6.67 -4.50 0.13
CA PRO A 1 -6.13 -3.93 -1.13
C PRO A 1 -7.25 -3.56 -2.14
N ARG A 2 -7.72 -2.31 -2.11
CA ARG A 2 -8.77 -1.80 -3.02
C ARG A 2 -8.34 -1.70 -4.50
N CYS A 3 -7.04 -1.89 -4.77
CA CYS A 3 -6.41 -1.58 -6.05
C CYS A 3 -6.48 -2.71 -7.09
N GLY A 4 -7.05 -3.88 -6.75
CA GLY A 4 -7.15 -5.06 -7.64
C GLY A 4 -5.83 -5.85 -7.76
N PRO A 5 -5.84 -7.04 -8.41
CA PRO A 5 -4.63 -7.84 -8.63
C PRO A 5 -3.66 -7.11 -9.57
N GLY A 6 -2.37 -7.12 -9.22
CA GLY A 6 -1.30 -6.46 -9.98
C GLY A 6 -0.94 -5.05 -9.48
N VAL A 7 -1.60 -4.53 -8.44
CA VAL A 7 -1.18 -3.29 -7.80
C VAL A 7 -0.36 -3.59 -6.55
N PHE A 8 0.90 -3.21 -6.60
CA PHE A 8 1.84 -3.34 -5.49
C PHE A 8 1.71 -2.15 -4.54
N LEU A 9 1.81 -2.45 -3.25
CA LEU A 9 1.94 -1.43 -2.22
C LEU A 9 3.42 -1.03 -2.15
N GLY A 10 3.69 0.26 -2.20
CA GLY A 10 5.02 0.80 -1.95
C GLY A 10 5.43 0.50 -0.51
N GLU A 11 6.53 -0.23 -0.36
CA GLU A 11 7.06 -0.60 0.94
C GLU A 11 7.95 0.50 1.50
N HIS A 12 7.54 1.03 2.64
CA HIS A 12 8.32 1.95 3.47
C HIS A 12 8.60 1.30 4.82
N LYS A 13 9.61 1.83 5.50
CA LYS A 13 10.14 1.28 6.77
C LYS A 13 9.09 1.04 7.85
N ASN A 14 8.02 1.82 7.84
CA ASN A 14 6.96 1.85 8.84
C ASN A 14 5.55 1.75 8.23
N ARG A 15 5.43 1.64 6.90
CA ARG A 15 4.13 1.58 6.23
C ARG A 15 4.21 0.98 4.84
N LEU A 16 3.10 0.43 4.38
CA LEU A 16 2.80 0.06 3.01
C LEU A 16 1.83 1.10 2.45
N SER A 17 2.08 1.63 1.26
CA SER A 17 1.20 2.64 0.64
C SER A 17 0.81 2.30 -0.79
N CYS A 18 -0.49 2.33 -1.14
CA CYS A 18 -0.99 2.21 -2.51
C CYS A 18 -1.03 3.61 -3.13
N GLY A 19 -0.12 3.90 -4.06
CA GLY A 19 -0.15 5.16 -4.82
C GLY A 19 -1.40 5.35 -5.70
N LYS A 20 -2.14 4.28 -5.99
CA LYS A 20 -3.33 4.31 -6.87
C LYS A 20 -4.62 4.72 -6.17
N CYS A 21 -4.79 4.39 -4.89
CA CYS A 21 -6.04 4.69 -4.16
C CYS A 21 -5.81 5.36 -2.79
N GLY A 22 -4.57 5.62 -2.40
CA GLY A 22 -4.22 6.21 -1.11
C GLY A 22 -4.28 5.25 0.09
N TYR A 23 -4.49 3.95 -0.15
CA TYR A 23 -4.52 2.94 0.92
C TYR A 23 -3.17 2.87 1.62
N THR A 24 -3.14 3.04 2.94
CA THR A 24 -1.90 3.01 3.71
C THR A 24 -2.05 2.06 4.89
N GLU A 25 -1.17 1.08 5.00
CA GLU A 25 -1.07 0.13 6.12
C GLU A 25 0.18 0.44 6.92
N PHE A 26 0.08 0.66 8.23
CA PHE A 26 1.26 0.85 9.06
C PHE A 26 1.72 -0.50 9.60
N LYS A 27 2.98 -0.86 9.33
CA LYS A 27 3.60 -2.06 9.92
C LYS A 27 3.92 -1.70 11.37
N LYS A 28 3.35 -2.46 12.31
CA LYS A 28 3.54 -2.28 13.75
C LYS A 28 4.89 -2.80 14.21
#